data_AF-A0A2V9Q5W4-F1
#
_entry.id   AF-A0A2V9Q5W4-F1
#
_cell.length_a   1.000
_cell.length_b   1.000
_cell.length_c   1.000
_cell.angle_alpha   90.00
_cell.angle_beta   90.00
_cell.angle_gamma   90.00
#
_symmetry.space_group_name_H-M   'P 1'
#
loop_
_entity.id
_entity.type
_entity.pdbx_description
1 polymer ?
#
loop_
_entity_poly.entity_id
_entity_poly.type
_entity_poly.pdbx_seq_one_letter_code
_entity_poly.pdbx_strand_id
1 'polypeptide(L)'
;MIRDDGWDGLMKTCLLTLLSLLVASSSSAQLPYTEKQLISYAKSIDVKTLDHSLASQRLEDWLQSGPPHARIGWSMEDTCDLKPVSDSTDYPLCTRIGFSRNGQGGFFLVQVGTTRTGIVGPPQLYGAIDVFEGVLVSTGYAERLSDLPALLDQPAVTGGVQKLYEEIVAHHPIGIPTGTEMAAIRPYLSKRLYEQLQTAQACQDDYKGQHPTPRGTSKPPGWKSGLFSGEGSHASPVAALVARKEKQNDGSYLVYAELEPLEAIIDRAHGPRAFYGGYTWQVVARVISENGQFMVDDVRIFDRFPAEGPSRLLSDSFAGCDHSHWTGQAAENK
;
A
#
# COMPACT_ATOMS: atom_id res chain seq x y z
N MET A 1 -99.75 -43.58 -26.65
CA MET A 1 -99.59 -42.15 -26.31
C MET A 1 -98.23 -41.76 -26.85
N ILE A 2 -98.26 -40.95 -27.90
CA ILE A 2 -97.13 -40.56 -28.77
C ILE A 2 -96.34 -39.41 -28.12
N ARG A 3 -95.05 -39.30 -28.48
CA ARG A 3 -94.06 -38.20 -28.37
C ARG A 3 -92.77 -38.70 -27.71
N ASP A 4 -91.57 -38.37 -28.15
CA ASP A 4 -91.08 -37.53 -29.24
C ASP A 4 -89.61 -37.92 -29.47
N ASP A 5 -89.16 -37.65 -30.69
CA ASP A 5 -87.86 -37.90 -31.29
C ASP A 5 -86.67 -37.08 -30.73
N GLY A 6 -85.47 -37.42 -31.23
CA GLY A 6 -84.36 -36.47 -31.47
C GLY A 6 -83.11 -36.73 -30.62
N TRP A 7 -82.11 -37.49 -31.06
CA TRP A 7 -80.99 -37.08 -31.97
C TRP A 7 -80.30 -35.78 -31.56
N ASP A 8 -79.08 -35.90 -31.01
CA ASP A 8 -77.82 -35.48 -31.66
C ASP A 8 -76.71 -35.08 -30.67
N GLY A 9 -75.46 -35.40 -31.04
CA GLY A 9 -74.27 -34.64 -30.64
C GLY A 9 -73.42 -35.28 -29.54
N LEU A 10 -72.58 -36.28 -29.85
CA LEU A 10 -71.14 -36.11 -30.16
C LEU A 10 -70.33 -35.29 -29.12
N MET A 11 -69.24 -35.91 -28.67
CA MET A 11 -68.09 -35.30 -27.99
C MET A 11 -68.30 -34.76 -26.58
N LYS A 12 -68.35 -35.67 -25.59
CA LYS A 12 -67.87 -35.35 -24.23
C LYS A 12 -66.90 -36.41 -23.74
N THR A 13 -65.63 -36.08 -23.94
CA THR A 13 -64.57 -36.20 -22.92
C THR A 13 -64.32 -37.60 -22.37
N CYS A 14 -63.56 -38.32 -23.17
CA CYS A 14 -62.54 -39.27 -22.74
C CYS A 14 -61.60 -38.61 -21.70
N LEU A 15 -61.03 -39.43 -20.80
CA LEU A 15 -59.92 -39.14 -19.88
C LEU A 15 -60.23 -38.42 -18.55
N LEU A 16 -60.97 -39.10 -17.68
CA LEU A 16 -60.73 -39.08 -16.23
C LEU A 16 -60.03 -40.39 -15.87
N THR A 17 -58.71 -40.36 -15.65
CA THR A 17 -57.89 -41.26 -14.78
C THR A 17 -56.42 -41.26 -15.21
N LEU A 18 -55.68 -40.19 -14.85
CA LEU A 18 -54.22 -40.18 -14.74
C LEU A 18 -53.79 -38.97 -13.89
N LEU A 19 -54.34 -38.88 -12.67
CA LEU A 19 -53.81 -38.03 -11.60
C LEU A 19 -52.99 -38.92 -10.68
N SER A 20 -51.74 -39.17 -11.06
CA SER A 20 -50.74 -39.81 -10.20
C SER A 20 -49.35 -39.40 -10.66
N LEU A 21 -48.60 -38.79 -9.74
CA LEU A 21 -47.16 -38.57 -9.79
C LEU A 21 -46.62 -37.57 -10.83
N LEU A 22 -46.83 -36.28 -10.55
CA LEU A 22 -45.78 -35.29 -10.73
C LEU A 22 -45.41 -34.77 -9.34
N VAL A 23 -44.62 -35.54 -8.60
CA VAL A 23 -43.65 -34.93 -7.70
C VAL A 23 -42.71 -34.19 -8.64
N ALA A 24 -42.99 -32.92 -8.87
CA ALA A 24 -42.01 -32.03 -9.44
C ALA A 24 -40.82 -32.08 -8.47
N SER A 25 -39.79 -32.82 -8.87
CA SER A 25 -38.44 -32.62 -8.38
C SER A 25 -38.14 -31.16 -8.68
N SER A 26 -38.43 -30.29 -7.71
CA SER A 26 -37.95 -28.94 -7.67
C SER A 26 -36.45 -29.04 -7.50
N SER A 27 -35.74 -29.36 -8.58
CA SER A 27 -34.40 -28.87 -8.79
C SER A 27 -34.57 -27.35 -8.70
N SER A 28 -34.33 -26.81 -7.51
CA SER A 28 -34.21 -25.39 -7.27
C SER A 28 -33.01 -24.93 -8.10
N ALA A 29 -33.26 -24.69 -9.40
CA ALA A 29 -32.42 -23.86 -10.22
C ALA A 29 -32.52 -22.47 -9.59
N GLN A 30 -31.64 -22.22 -8.63
CA GLN A 30 -31.52 -20.92 -7.98
C GLN A 30 -31.24 -19.88 -9.06
N LEU A 31 -31.99 -18.79 -9.02
CA LEU A 31 -31.83 -17.67 -9.94
C LEU A 31 -30.37 -17.24 -9.94
N PRO A 32 -29.76 -16.98 -11.12
CA PRO A 32 -28.44 -16.39 -11.17
C PRO A 32 -28.46 -15.09 -10.36
N TYR A 33 -27.54 -14.98 -9.40
CA TYR A 33 -27.37 -13.76 -8.63
C TYR A 33 -26.72 -12.68 -9.51
N THR A 34 -26.99 -11.42 -9.18
CA THR A 34 -26.33 -10.27 -9.79
C THR A 34 -25.35 -9.64 -8.80
N GLU A 35 -24.30 -8.99 -9.30
CA GLU A 35 -23.39 -8.20 -8.47
C GLU A 35 -24.15 -7.19 -7.60
N LYS A 36 -25.19 -6.54 -8.14
CA LYS A 36 -26.04 -5.62 -7.38
C LYS A 36 -26.74 -6.29 -6.19
N GLN A 37 -27.22 -7.52 -6.35
CA GLN A 37 -27.84 -8.29 -5.27
C GLN A 37 -26.81 -8.67 -4.20
N LEU A 38 -25.62 -9.12 -4.61
CA LEU A 38 -24.52 -9.45 -3.71
C LEU A 38 -24.10 -8.26 -2.87
N ILE A 39 -23.80 -7.14 -3.53
CA ILE A 39 -23.39 -5.90 -2.85
C ILE A 39 -24.51 -5.40 -1.93
N SER A 40 -25.77 -5.44 -2.38
CA SER A 40 -26.91 -5.03 -1.53
C SER A 40 -27.05 -5.91 -0.29
N TYR A 41 -26.86 -7.22 -0.43
CA TYR A 41 -26.87 -8.15 0.70
C TYR A 41 -25.70 -7.84 1.65
N ALA A 42 -24.48 -7.74 1.13
CA ALA A 42 -23.28 -7.48 1.92
C ALA A 42 -23.39 -6.19 2.76
N LYS A 43 -23.87 -5.10 2.15
CA LYS A 43 -24.14 -3.81 2.84
C LYS A 43 -25.13 -3.95 3.99
N SER A 44 -26.06 -4.90 3.90
CA SER A 44 -27.13 -5.11 4.89
C SER A 44 -26.76 -6.03 6.04
N ILE A 45 -25.62 -6.74 5.96
CA ILE A 45 -25.16 -7.66 6.99
C ILE A 45 -25.04 -6.93 8.32
N ASP A 46 -25.53 -7.52 9.40
CA ASP A 46 -25.27 -7.03 10.74
C ASP A 46 -23.80 -7.31 11.10
N VAL A 47 -23.02 -6.26 11.35
CA VAL A 47 -21.59 -6.34 11.66
C VAL A 47 -21.31 -7.26 12.87
N LYS A 48 -22.27 -7.39 13.79
CA LYS A 48 -22.16 -8.30 14.95
C LYS A 48 -22.10 -9.78 14.56
N THR A 49 -22.58 -10.13 13.37
CA THR A 49 -22.47 -11.51 12.82
C THR A 49 -21.07 -11.81 12.32
N LEU A 50 -20.33 -10.78 11.89
CA LEU A 50 -18.95 -10.88 11.41
C LEU A 50 -17.94 -10.74 12.56
N ASP A 51 -18.28 -9.93 13.58
CA ASP A 51 -17.50 -9.76 14.79
C ASP A 51 -18.41 -9.53 16.01
N HIS A 52 -18.52 -10.54 16.87
CA HIS A 52 -19.42 -10.53 18.03
C HIS A 52 -19.12 -9.47 19.09
N SER A 53 -17.93 -8.84 19.06
CA SER A 53 -17.60 -7.74 19.97
C SER A 53 -18.27 -6.42 19.61
N LEU A 54 -18.74 -6.29 18.37
CA LEU A 54 -19.36 -5.07 17.87
C LEU A 54 -20.84 -5.00 18.24
N ALA A 55 -21.34 -3.77 18.38
CA ALA A 55 -22.77 -3.51 18.51
C ALA A 55 -23.49 -3.86 17.19
N SER A 56 -24.76 -4.25 17.29
CA SER A 56 -25.57 -4.58 16.12
C SER A 56 -25.77 -3.32 15.27
N GLN A 57 -25.33 -3.39 14.02
CA GLN A 57 -25.41 -2.30 13.04
C GLN A 57 -25.19 -2.87 11.64
N ARG A 58 -25.82 -2.28 10.61
CA ARG A 58 -25.52 -2.63 9.22
C ARG A 58 -24.05 -2.35 8.90
N LEU A 59 -23.41 -3.27 8.17
CA LEU A 59 -22.00 -3.20 7.82
C LEU A 59 -21.63 -1.89 7.12
N GLU A 60 -22.46 -1.44 6.17
CA GLU A 60 -22.23 -0.17 5.46
C GLU A 60 -22.25 1.05 6.42
N ASP A 61 -23.23 1.08 7.32
CA ASP A 61 -23.40 2.18 8.27
C ASP A 61 -22.26 2.19 9.30
N TRP A 62 -21.81 1.01 9.75
CA TRP A 62 -20.66 0.88 10.64
C TRP A 62 -19.36 1.35 9.97
N LEU A 63 -19.11 0.95 8.72
CA LEU A 63 -17.91 1.34 7.98
C LEU A 63 -17.85 2.85 7.69
N GLN A 64 -18.96 3.45 7.26
CA GLN A 64 -19.00 4.85 6.81
C GLN A 64 -19.20 5.84 7.96
N SER A 65 -20.08 5.52 8.91
CA SER A 65 -20.52 6.44 9.97
C SER A 65 -20.12 5.98 11.37
N GLY A 66 -19.70 4.71 11.53
CA GLY A 66 -19.19 4.17 12.79
C GLY A 66 -17.69 4.46 13.01
N PRO A 67 -17.04 3.72 13.93
CA PRO A 67 -15.65 3.94 14.31
C PRO A 67 -14.63 3.96 13.16
N PRO A 68 -14.76 3.13 12.09
CA PRO A 68 -13.86 3.22 10.94
C PRO A 68 -13.97 4.51 10.14
N HIS A 69 -15.14 5.16 10.09
CA HIS A 69 -15.40 6.40 9.33
C HIS A 69 -14.65 6.48 7.99
N ALA A 70 -14.75 5.42 7.19
CA ALA A 70 -13.92 5.21 6.01
C ALA A 70 -14.70 5.47 4.72
N ARG A 71 -13.98 5.87 3.66
CA ARG A 71 -14.51 5.87 2.30
C ARG A 71 -14.51 4.44 1.78
N ILE A 72 -15.65 3.98 1.27
CA ILE A 72 -15.85 2.56 0.93
C ILE A 72 -16.11 2.37 -0.56
N GLY A 73 -15.43 1.40 -1.16
CA GLY A 73 -15.73 0.84 -2.48
C GLY A 73 -16.23 -0.60 -2.34
N TRP A 74 -17.14 -1.00 -3.22
CA TRP A 74 -17.75 -2.33 -3.23
C TRP A 74 -17.57 -2.95 -4.61
N SER A 75 -17.18 -4.22 -4.66
CA SER A 75 -17.19 -5.02 -5.88
C SER A 75 -17.48 -6.47 -5.55
N MET A 76 -17.97 -7.22 -6.52
CA MET A 76 -18.03 -8.68 -6.43
C MET A 76 -16.64 -9.28 -6.60
N GLU A 77 -16.36 -10.39 -5.90
CA GLU A 77 -15.18 -11.22 -6.11
C GLU A 77 -15.62 -12.68 -6.26
N ASP A 78 -15.78 -13.11 -7.52
CA ASP A 78 -16.08 -14.49 -7.83
C ASP A 78 -14.86 -15.32 -7.45
N THR A 79 -15.03 -16.29 -6.54
CA THR A 79 -13.99 -17.15 -5.95
C THR A 79 -13.18 -16.59 -4.77
N CYS A 80 -13.46 -15.39 -4.28
CA CYS A 80 -12.77 -14.83 -3.10
C CYS A 80 -11.23 -14.85 -3.22
N ASP A 81 -10.70 -14.37 -4.35
CA ASP A 81 -9.27 -14.36 -4.70
C ASP A 81 -8.62 -15.77 -4.87
N LEU A 82 -9.41 -16.85 -4.91
CA LEU A 82 -8.89 -18.19 -5.18
C LEU A 82 -8.63 -18.40 -6.67
N LYS A 83 -7.51 -19.03 -7.02
CA LYS A 83 -7.25 -19.42 -8.41
C LYS A 83 -8.19 -20.58 -8.80
N PRO A 84 -9.08 -20.42 -9.79
CA PRO A 84 -9.98 -21.49 -10.17
C PRO A 84 -9.21 -22.67 -10.77
N VAL A 85 -9.50 -23.87 -10.27
CA VAL A 85 -8.95 -25.16 -10.72
C VAL A 85 -9.83 -25.79 -11.79
N SER A 86 -11.16 -25.66 -11.66
CA SER A 86 -12.16 -26.08 -12.65
C SER A 86 -13.47 -25.32 -12.49
N ASP A 87 -14.27 -25.29 -13.55
CA ASP A 87 -15.62 -24.70 -13.57
C ASP A 87 -16.65 -25.51 -12.75
N SER A 88 -16.32 -26.77 -12.43
CA SER A 88 -17.18 -27.66 -11.63
C SER A 88 -17.04 -27.48 -10.12
N THR A 89 -15.98 -26.79 -9.69
CA THR A 89 -15.68 -26.54 -8.28
C THR A 89 -16.63 -25.48 -7.72
N ASP A 90 -17.17 -25.74 -6.54
CA ASP A 90 -17.98 -24.77 -5.81
C ASP A 90 -17.06 -23.87 -5.00
N TYR A 91 -16.94 -22.62 -5.41
CA TYR A 91 -16.05 -21.67 -4.75
C TYR A 91 -16.85 -20.82 -3.76
N PRO A 92 -16.20 -20.32 -2.70
CA PRO A 92 -16.81 -19.28 -1.89
C PRO A 92 -17.13 -18.07 -2.78
N LEU A 93 -18.28 -17.45 -2.50
CA LEU A 93 -18.74 -16.24 -3.16
C LEU A 93 -18.56 -15.07 -2.22
N CYS A 94 -17.77 -14.07 -2.62
CA CYS A 94 -17.43 -12.92 -1.78
C CYS A 94 -17.86 -11.59 -2.37
N THR A 95 -18.04 -10.63 -1.47
CA THR A 95 -17.97 -9.21 -1.80
C THR A 95 -16.64 -8.67 -1.31
N ARG A 96 -15.94 -7.90 -2.14
CA ARG A 96 -14.73 -7.16 -1.81
C ARG A 96 -15.11 -5.76 -1.34
N ILE A 97 -14.60 -5.37 -0.18
CA ILE A 97 -14.83 -4.08 0.44
C ILE A 97 -13.49 -3.35 0.50
N GLY A 98 -13.29 -2.40 -0.41
CA GLY A 98 -12.17 -1.48 -0.36
C GLY A 98 -12.47 -0.34 0.62
N PHE A 99 -11.50 0.05 1.44
CA PHE A 99 -11.66 1.14 2.41
C PHE A 99 -10.46 2.08 2.39
N SER A 100 -10.68 3.34 2.77
CA SER A 100 -9.59 4.30 3.03
C SER A 100 -9.99 5.38 4.03
N ARG A 101 -9.02 5.79 4.86
CA ARG A 101 -9.11 6.91 5.81
C ARG A 101 -7.70 7.43 6.12
N ASN A 102 -7.51 8.75 6.12
CA ASN A 102 -6.27 9.41 6.58
C ASN A 102 -4.97 8.86 5.95
N GLY A 103 -5.01 8.48 4.67
CA GLY A 103 -3.85 7.91 3.97
C GLY A 103 -3.60 6.41 4.21
N GLN A 104 -4.34 5.81 5.14
CA GLN A 104 -4.45 4.36 5.29
C GLN A 104 -5.58 3.84 4.39
N GLY A 105 -5.43 2.62 3.89
CA GLY A 105 -6.46 1.94 3.11
C GLY A 105 -6.16 0.47 2.92
N GLY A 106 -7.05 -0.23 2.26
CA GLY A 106 -6.92 -1.65 2.06
C GLY A 106 -8.22 -2.26 1.57
N PHE A 107 -8.33 -3.56 1.69
CA PHE A 107 -9.56 -4.27 1.40
C PHE A 107 -9.72 -5.48 2.32
N PHE A 108 -10.96 -5.95 2.42
CA PHE A 108 -11.26 -7.25 2.99
C PHE A 108 -12.41 -7.90 2.23
N LEU A 109 -12.55 -9.21 2.41
CA LEU A 109 -13.57 -10.01 1.77
C LEU A 109 -14.61 -10.44 2.81
N VAL A 110 -15.89 -10.38 2.43
CA VAL A 110 -16.97 -11.01 3.18
C VAL A 110 -17.54 -12.11 2.31
N GLN A 111 -17.46 -13.35 2.81
CA GLN A 111 -18.12 -14.48 2.18
C GLN A 111 -19.63 -14.40 2.47
N VAL A 112 -20.42 -14.53 1.41
CA VAL A 112 -21.89 -14.42 1.47
C VAL A 112 -22.60 -15.67 0.94
N GLY A 113 -21.82 -16.68 0.50
CA GLY A 113 -22.33 -17.98 0.07
C GLY A 113 -21.32 -18.70 -0.81
N THR A 114 -21.80 -19.35 -1.88
CA THR A 114 -20.98 -20.09 -2.85
C THR A 114 -21.42 -19.83 -4.29
N THR A 115 -20.54 -20.11 -5.25
CA THR A 115 -20.84 -19.93 -6.68
C THR A 115 -21.96 -20.87 -7.16
N ARG A 116 -22.15 -22.03 -6.52
CA ARG A 116 -23.22 -22.97 -6.86
C ARG A 116 -24.56 -22.61 -6.22
N THR A 117 -24.58 -22.19 -4.96
CA THR A 117 -25.83 -21.95 -4.22
C THR A 117 -26.23 -20.47 -4.16
N GLY A 118 -25.37 -19.57 -4.61
CA GLY A 118 -25.57 -18.12 -4.48
C GLY A 118 -25.50 -17.65 -3.03
N ILE A 119 -26.28 -16.63 -2.69
CA ILE A 119 -26.30 -15.97 -1.37
C ILE A 119 -27.06 -16.84 -0.35
N VAL A 120 -26.40 -17.87 0.16
CA VAL A 120 -26.96 -18.83 1.11
C VAL A 120 -25.95 -19.12 2.21
N GLY A 121 -26.44 -19.15 3.45
CA GLY A 121 -25.64 -19.43 4.64
C GLY A 121 -25.36 -18.17 5.47
N PRO A 122 -24.76 -18.34 6.67
CA PRO A 122 -24.34 -17.20 7.48
C PRO A 122 -23.15 -16.51 6.80
N PRO A 123 -23.14 -15.16 6.74
CA PRO A 123 -21.99 -14.44 6.23
C PRO A 123 -20.82 -14.51 7.21
N GLN A 124 -19.60 -14.43 6.70
CA GLN A 124 -18.39 -14.41 7.53
C GLN A 124 -17.29 -13.55 6.92
N LEU A 125 -16.43 -13.00 7.77
CA LEU A 125 -15.20 -12.37 7.33
C LEU A 125 -14.30 -13.44 6.71
N TYR A 126 -13.81 -13.20 5.50
CA TYR A 126 -13.01 -14.15 4.75
C TYR A 126 -11.56 -13.66 4.69
N GLY A 127 -10.68 -14.30 5.46
CA GLY A 127 -9.29 -13.90 5.62
C GLY A 127 -9.10 -12.70 6.55
N ALA A 128 -7.86 -12.22 6.62
CA ALA A 128 -7.50 -11.03 7.38
C ALA A 128 -7.81 -9.75 6.58
N ILE A 129 -7.89 -8.63 7.29
CA ILE A 129 -8.04 -7.29 6.74
C ILE A 129 -6.64 -6.70 6.61
N ASP A 130 -6.11 -6.61 5.40
CA ASP A 130 -4.81 -5.98 5.17
C ASP A 130 -4.95 -4.46 5.09
N VAL A 131 -4.07 -3.73 5.79
CA VAL A 131 -4.03 -2.27 5.78
C VAL A 131 -2.66 -1.80 5.29
N PHE A 132 -2.70 -0.83 4.39
CA PHE A 132 -1.56 -0.24 3.72
C PHE A 132 -1.62 1.28 3.81
N GLU A 133 -0.45 1.91 3.80
CA GLU A 133 -0.28 3.32 3.54
C GLU A 133 0.24 3.52 2.11
N GLY A 134 -0.40 4.41 1.36
CA GLY A 134 -0.08 4.57 -0.05
C GLY A 134 -0.37 3.28 -0.83
N VAL A 135 0.52 2.92 -1.75
CA VAL A 135 0.28 1.78 -2.67
C VAL A 135 0.67 0.44 -2.04
N LEU A 136 1.77 0.37 -1.27
CA LEU A 136 2.38 -0.91 -0.89
C LEU A 136 2.92 -0.98 0.55
N VAL A 137 2.87 0.10 1.34
CA VAL A 137 3.49 0.07 2.68
C VAL A 137 2.54 -0.57 3.67
N SER A 138 2.73 -1.86 3.96
CA SER A 138 1.92 -2.54 4.97
C SER A 138 2.04 -1.85 6.33
N THR A 139 0.90 -1.54 6.95
CA THR A 139 0.81 -0.91 8.28
C THR A 139 0.27 -1.85 9.34
N GLY A 140 -0.10 -3.06 8.94
CA GLY A 140 -0.60 -4.13 9.78
C GLY A 140 -1.73 -4.89 9.10
N TYR A 141 -2.27 -5.86 9.82
CA TYR A 141 -3.48 -6.57 9.46
C TYR A 141 -4.38 -6.68 10.69
N ALA A 142 -5.67 -6.86 10.44
CA ALA A 142 -6.66 -7.14 11.47
C ALA A 142 -7.38 -8.45 11.17
N GLU A 143 -7.46 -9.34 12.16
CA GLU A 143 -8.27 -10.57 12.05
C GLU A 143 -9.76 -10.32 12.33
N ARG A 144 -10.07 -9.15 12.93
CA ARG A 144 -11.42 -8.77 13.35
C ARG A 144 -11.76 -7.36 12.91
N LEU A 145 -13.03 -7.11 12.63
CA LEU A 145 -13.51 -5.77 12.24
C LEU A 145 -13.31 -4.75 13.37
N SER A 146 -13.43 -5.16 14.63
CA SER A 146 -13.19 -4.28 15.79
C SER A 146 -11.78 -3.70 15.89
N ASP A 147 -10.78 -4.34 15.27
CA ASP A 147 -9.38 -3.88 15.29
C ASP A 147 -9.05 -2.88 14.16
N LEU A 148 -9.90 -2.81 13.11
CA LEU A 148 -9.70 -1.93 11.95
C LEU A 148 -9.55 -0.44 12.31
N PRO A 149 -10.37 0.16 13.21
CA PRO A 149 -10.24 1.58 13.53
C PRO A 149 -8.84 1.96 14.02
N ALA A 150 -8.21 1.13 14.86
CA ALA A 150 -6.88 1.41 15.40
C ALA A 150 -5.80 1.44 14.29
N LEU A 151 -5.92 0.57 13.28
CA LEU A 151 -5.03 0.60 12.12
C LEU A 151 -5.25 1.86 11.28
N LEU A 152 -6.51 2.26 11.09
CA LEU A 152 -6.88 3.47 10.35
C LEU A 152 -6.60 4.79 11.10
N ASP A 153 -6.35 4.74 12.41
CA ASP A 153 -5.92 5.88 13.24
C ASP A 153 -4.41 6.12 13.15
N GLN A 154 -3.65 5.19 12.58
CA GLN A 154 -2.22 5.39 12.37
C GLN A 154 -1.96 6.57 11.42
N PRO A 155 -0.98 7.44 11.73
CA PRO A 155 -0.65 8.55 10.85
C PRO A 155 -0.05 8.05 9.53
N ALA A 156 -0.35 8.78 8.46
CA ALA A 156 0.36 8.66 7.19
C ALA A 156 1.68 9.46 7.26
N VAL A 157 2.80 8.75 7.17
CA VAL A 157 4.17 9.27 7.36
C VAL A 157 5.09 9.05 6.16
N THR A 158 4.70 8.23 5.19
CA THR A 158 5.54 7.83 4.04
C THR A 158 5.41 8.78 2.86
N GLY A 159 4.31 9.51 2.74
CA GLY A 159 4.04 10.38 1.59
C GLY A 159 5.12 11.44 1.33
N GLY A 160 5.70 12.02 2.40
CA GLY A 160 6.80 12.98 2.25
C GLY A 160 8.10 12.33 1.75
N VAL A 161 8.37 11.10 2.20
CA VAL A 161 9.55 10.33 1.75
C VAL A 161 9.40 9.90 0.29
N GLN A 162 8.21 9.41 -0.08
CA GLN A 162 7.91 9.03 -1.46
C GLN A 162 8.14 10.20 -2.42
N LYS A 163 7.61 11.38 -2.11
CA LYS A 163 7.80 12.58 -2.92
C LYS A 163 9.24 13.09 -2.94
N LEU A 164 9.95 13.02 -1.81
CA LEU A 164 11.37 13.34 -1.79
C LEU A 164 12.14 12.46 -2.79
N TYR A 165 11.90 11.15 -2.78
CA TYR A 165 12.62 10.25 -3.68
C TYR A 165 12.16 10.32 -5.13
N GLU A 166 10.92 10.73 -5.41
CA GLU A 166 10.50 11.10 -6.77
C GLU A 166 11.36 12.24 -7.32
N GLU A 167 11.63 13.28 -6.52
CA GLU A 167 12.51 14.39 -6.91
C GLU A 167 13.98 13.96 -7.04
N ILE A 168 14.48 13.09 -6.15
CA ILE A 168 15.84 12.55 -6.24
C ILE A 168 16.03 11.71 -7.51
N VAL A 169 15.05 10.90 -7.89
CA VAL A 169 15.05 10.12 -9.14
C VAL A 169 14.89 11.03 -10.36
N ALA A 170 14.08 12.09 -10.28
CA ALA A 170 13.88 12.99 -11.41
C ALA A 170 15.13 13.84 -11.73
N HIS A 171 15.90 14.22 -10.71
CA HIS A 171 16.96 15.22 -10.84
C HIS A 171 18.38 14.69 -10.60
N HIS A 172 18.52 13.53 -9.93
CA HIS A 172 19.81 12.92 -9.57
C HIS A 172 20.84 13.93 -8.99
N PRO A 173 20.48 14.70 -7.95
CA PRO A 173 21.37 15.74 -7.45
C PRO A 173 22.70 15.15 -6.96
N ILE A 174 23.80 15.71 -7.45
CA ILE A 174 25.16 15.35 -7.05
C ILE A 174 25.71 16.42 -6.11
N GLY A 175 26.16 16.01 -4.93
CA GLY A 175 26.57 16.93 -3.88
C GLY A 175 25.38 17.47 -3.09
N ILE A 176 25.55 18.65 -2.50
CA ILE A 176 24.49 19.35 -1.77
C ILE A 176 23.57 20.00 -2.81
N PRO A 177 22.25 19.71 -2.82
CA PRO A 177 21.33 20.33 -3.77
C PRO A 177 21.34 21.86 -3.65
N THR A 178 21.27 22.55 -4.78
CA THR A 178 21.21 24.03 -4.82
C THR A 178 20.16 24.51 -5.80
N GLY A 179 19.79 25.79 -5.74
CA GLY A 179 18.86 26.40 -6.70
C GLY A 179 17.54 25.65 -6.80
N THR A 180 17.19 25.21 -8.02
CA THR A 180 15.94 24.51 -8.33
C THR A 180 15.84 23.13 -7.69
N GLU A 181 16.96 22.39 -7.59
CA GLU A 181 16.97 21.06 -6.96
C GLU A 181 16.62 21.16 -5.48
N MET A 182 17.22 22.13 -4.78
CA MET A 182 16.90 22.39 -3.38
C MET A 182 15.44 22.85 -3.22
N ALA A 183 14.97 23.73 -4.11
CA ALA A 183 13.58 24.20 -4.06
C ALA A 183 12.57 23.05 -4.22
N ALA A 184 12.88 22.05 -5.04
CA ALA A 184 12.04 20.88 -5.26
C ALA A 184 11.95 19.96 -4.03
N ILE A 185 13.07 19.71 -3.36
CA ILE A 185 13.09 18.80 -2.20
C ILE A 185 12.75 19.48 -0.87
N ARG A 186 12.94 20.80 -0.77
CA ARG A 186 12.76 21.57 0.48
C ARG A 186 11.45 21.30 1.23
N PRO A 187 10.28 21.18 0.56
CA PRO A 187 9.00 20.95 1.24
C PRO A 187 8.94 19.65 2.05
N TYR A 188 9.87 18.72 1.82
CA TYR A 188 9.89 17.41 2.48
C TYR A 188 10.95 17.29 3.59
N LEU A 189 11.78 18.31 3.76
CA LEU A 189 12.88 18.32 4.73
C LEU A 189 12.46 19.04 6.02
N SER A 190 12.87 18.50 7.17
CA SER A 190 12.74 19.19 8.45
C SER A 190 13.49 20.52 8.43
N LYS A 191 13.12 21.44 9.34
CA LYS A 191 13.87 22.69 9.47
C LYS A 191 15.35 22.43 9.78
N ARG A 192 15.61 21.51 10.72
CA ARG A 192 16.95 21.11 11.14
C ARG A 192 17.79 20.60 9.97
N LEU A 193 17.28 19.63 9.21
CA LEU A 193 18.02 19.03 8.10
C LEU A 193 18.34 20.07 7.03
N TYR A 194 17.39 20.94 6.71
CA TYR A 194 17.62 22.01 5.75
C TYR A 194 18.70 23.01 6.21
N GLU A 195 18.64 23.46 7.45
CA GLU A 195 19.67 24.36 8.02
C GLU A 195 21.05 23.68 7.97
N GLN A 196 21.11 22.39 8.27
CA GLN A 196 22.35 21.61 8.16
C GLN A 196 22.90 21.57 6.73
N LEU A 197 22.04 21.39 5.71
CA LEU A 197 22.44 21.45 4.30
C LEU A 197 22.97 22.83 3.91
N GLN A 198 22.37 23.91 4.43
CA GLN A 198 22.85 25.27 4.21
C GLN A 198 24.23 25.51 4.84
N THR A 199 24.42 25.07 6.08
CA THR A 199 25.70 25.15 6.78
C THR A 199 26.78 24.36 6.05
N ALA A 200 26.46 23.15 5.59
CA ALA A 200 27.37 22.33 4.81
C ALA A 200 27.74 22.97 3.46
N GLN A 201 26.79 23.62 2.80
CA GLN A 201 27.05 24.36 1.56
C GLN A 201 28.03 25.52 1.82
N ALA A 202 27.81 26.29 2.88
CA ALA A 202 28.72 27.38 3.25
C ALA A 202 30.14 26.87 3.56
N CYS A 203 30.26 25.74 4.26
CA CYS A 203 31.56 25.08 4.49
C CYS A 203 32.24 24.64 3.19
N GLN A 204 31.50 24.11 2.22
CA GLN A 204 32.07 23.77 0.90
C GLN A 204 32.56 25.00 0.15
N ASP A 205 31.87 26.13 0.27
CA ASP A 205 32.26 27.38 -0.37
C ASP A 205 33.49 28.01 0.31
N ASP A 206 33.59 27.93 1.64
CA ASP A 206 34.78 28.29 2.40
C ASP A 206 36.00 27.44 1.99
N TYR A 207 35.84 26.11 1.88
CA TYR A 207 36.90 25.22 1.36
C TYR A 207 37.40 25.67 -0.02
N LYS A 208 36.49 25.98 -0.96
CA LYS A 208 36.86 26.44 -2.31
C LYS A 208 37.63 27.77 -2.25
N GLY A 209 37.25 28.66 -1.34
CA GLY A 209 37.95 29.92 -1.09
C GLY A 209 39.36 29.71 -0.55
N GLN A 210 39.52 28.78 0.41
CA GLN A 210 40.81 28.41 0.99
C GLN A 210 41.73 27.67 0.00
N HIS A 211 41.17 26.95 -0.97
CA HIS A 211 41.91 26.08 -1.90
C HIS A 211 41.65 26.41 -3.38
N PRO A 212 42.17 27.54 -3.91
CA PRO A 212 42.00 27.93 -5.32
C PRO A 212 42.62 26.92 -6.31
N THR A 213 43.62 26.16 -5.87
CA THR A 213 44.25 25.07 -6.63
C THR A 213 44.24 23.80 -5.78
N PRO A 214 43.13 23.04 -5.76
CA PRO A 214 42.88 21.97 -4.78
C PRO A 214 43.64 20.66 -5.07
N ARG A 215 44.92 20.73 -5.46
CA ARG A 215 45.75 19.53 -5.66
C ARG A 215 46.24 19.00 -4.32
N GLY A 216 45.81 17.78 -3.97
CA GLY A 216 46.34 17.04 -2.81
C GLY A 216 45.71 17.40 -1.47
N THR A 217 44.69 18.25 -1.43
CA THR A 217 43.94 18.58 -0.21
C THR A 217 42.70 17.70 -0.08
N SER A 218 42.43 17.20 1.13
CA SER A 218 41.22 16.42 1.43
C SER A 218 40.00 17.28 1.19
N LYS A 219 39.13 16.83 0.30
CA LYS A 219 37.88 17.52 -0.03
C LYS A 219 36.83 17.26 1.06
N PRO A 220 35.90 18.20 1.28
CA PRO A 220 34.72 17.93 2.09
C PRO A 220 34.00 16.66 1.60
N PRO A 221 33.59 15.76 2.50
CA PRO A 221 32.80 14.58 2.15
C PRO A 221 31.45 14.97 1.52
N GLY A 222 30.86 14.04 0.78
CA GLY A 222 29.56 14.22 0.12
C GLY A 222 29.58 15.02 -1.19
N TRP A 223 30.68 15.70 -1.56
CA TRP A 223 30.73 16.62 -2.71
C TRP A 223 30.56 15.97 -4.10
N LYS A 224 30.80 14.66 -4.22
CA LYS A 224 30.60 13.91 -5.47
C LYS A 224 29.62 12.74 -5.33
N SER A 225 28.95 12.64 -4.18
CA SER A 225 27.96 11.60 -3.94
C SER A 225 26.56 12.14 -4.24
N GLY A 226 25.64 11.26 -4.63
CA GLY A 226 24.23 11.54 -4.47
C GLY A 226 23.93 11.57 -2.97
N LEU A 227 23.76 12.77 -2.42
CA LEU A 227 23.72 12.98 -0.97
C LEU A 227 22.57 12.23 -0.27
N PHE A 228 21.50 11.92 -1.01
CA PHE A 228 20.34 11.17 -0.55
C PHE A 228 20.28 9.73 -1.09
N SER A 229 21.11 9.40 -2.06
CA SER A 229 20.99 8.16 -2.84
C SER A 229 22.20 7.25 -2.71
N GLY A 230 23.43 7.78 -2.66
CA GLY A 230 24.65 6.97 -2.53
C GLY A 230 25.82 7.48 -3.36
N GLU A 231 26.92 6.75 -3.34
CA GLU A 231 28.13 7.09 -4.08
C GLU A 231 28.22 6.38 -5.44
N GLY A 232 29.02 6.94 -6.36
CA GLY A 232 29.28 6.32 -7.65
C GLY A 232 28.00 6.09 -8.46
N SER A 233 27.78 4.85 -8.90
CA SER A 233 26.57 4.47 -9.64
C SER A 233 25.28 4.59 -8.81
N HIS A 234 25.36 4.53 -7.47
CA HIS A 234 24.19 4.69 -6.59
C HIS A 234 23.75 6.15 -6.43
N ALA A 235 24.51 7.11 -6.98
CA ALA A 235 24.12 8.51 -6.95
C ALA A 235 22.91 8.82 -7.84
N SER A 236 22.59 7.96 -8.81
CA SER A 236 21.58 8.20 -9.85
C SER A 236 20.60 7.02 -9.98
N PRO A 237 19.72 6.81 -8.98
CA PRO A 237 18.67 5.80 -9.05
C PRO A 237 17.62 6.16 -10.09
N VAL A 238 17.16 5.18 -10.86
CA VAL A 238 16.11 5.37 -11.88
C VAL A 238 14.70 5.11 -11.35
N ALA A 239 14.59 4.50 -10.17
CA ALA A 239 13.34 4.27 -9.47
C ALA A 239 13.57 4.23 -7.97
N ALA A 240 12.51 4.56 -7.23
CA ALA A 240 12.46 4.49 -5.78
C ALA A 240 11.08 4.00 -5.33
N LEU A 241 11.07 3.08 -4.37
CA LEU A 241 9.85 2.55 -3.77
C LEU A 241 9.96 2.59 -2.25
N VAL A 242 9.03 3.27 -1.60
CA VAL A 242 8.88 3.12 -0.14
C VAL A 242 8.27 1.75 0.16
N ALA A 243 9.02 0.91 0.85
CA ALA A 243 8.67 -0.49 1.10
C ALA A 243 8.12 -0.71 2.51
N ARG A 244 8.61 0.04 3.51
CA ARG A 244 8.29 -0.22 4.92
C ARG A 244 8.37 1.05 5.77
N LYS A 245 7.63 1.06 6.88
CA LYS A 245 7.80 2.03 7.96
C LYS A 245 7.85 1.35 9.33
N GLU A 246 8.55 1.97 10.28
CA GLU A 246 8.65 1.50 11.66
C GLU A 246 8.58 2.68 12.64
N LYS A 247 7.64 2.63 13.58
CA LYS A 247 7.51 3.63 14.63
C LYS A 247 8.62 3.46 15.68
N GLN A 248 9.25 4.56 16.07
CA GLN A 248 10.28 4.61 17.09
C GLN A 248 9.70 5.05 18.44
N ASN A 249 10.44 4.78 19.53
CA ASN A 249 10.03 5.11 20.89
C ASN A 249 9.93 6.62 21.14
N ASP A 250 10.70 7.44 20.41
CA ASP A 250 10.68 8.89 20.48
C ASP A 250 9.54 9.53 19.66
N GLY A 251 8.68 8.71 19.05
CA GLY A 251 7.58 9.15 18.19
C GLY A 251 7.98 9.45 16.74
N SER A 252 9.27 9.35 16.40
CA SER A 252 9.72 9.40 15.01
C SER A 252 9.41 8.08 14.28
N TYR A 253 9.58 8.09 12.97
CA TYR A 253 9.42 6.93 12.11
C TYR A 253 10.69 6.69 11.31
N LEU A 254 11.06 5.42 11.15
CA LEU A 254 12.01 5.00 10.13
C LEU A 254 11.21 4.56 8.90
N VAL A 255 11.48 5.18 7.76
CA VAL A 255 10.84 4.87 6.49
C VAL A 255 11.89 4.35 5.53
N TYR A 256 11.70 3.12 5.06
CA TYR A 256 12.64 2.38 4.24
C TYR A 256 12.24 2.56 2.78
N ALA A 257 13.15 3.10 1.97
CA ALA A 257 13.00 3.18 0.53
C ALA A 257 14.04 2.31 -0.16
N GLU A 258 13.59 1.55 -1.16
CA GLU A 258 14.42 0.76 -2.04
C GLU A 258 14.66 1.55 -3.32
N LEU A 259 15.93 1.67 -3.70
CA LEU A 259 16.40 2.40 -4.87
C LEU A 259 16.90 1.41 -5.91
N GLU A 260 16.61 1.69 -7.18
CA GLU A 260 16.97 0.80 -8.29
C GLU A 260 17.92 1.48 -9.28
N PRO A 261 18.93 0.75 -9.80
CA PRO A 261 19.77 1.20 -10.90
C PRO A 261 19.10 0.90 -12.25
N LEU A 262 19.60 1.54 -13.32
CA LEU A 262 19.07 1.35 -14.69
C LEU A 262 19.07 -0.12 -15.12
N GLU A 263 20.12 -0.85 -14.74
CA GLU A 263 20.32 -2.27 -15.03
C GLU A 263 19.17 -3.13 -14.49
N ALA A 264 18.60 -2.79 -13.33
CA ALA A 264 17.48 -3.52 -12.75
C ALA A 264 16.17 -3.39 -13.56
N ILE A 265 15.97 -2.26 -14.25
CA ILE A 265 14.83 -2.06 -15.15
C ILE A 265 15.01 -2.87 -16.43
N ILE A 266 16.22 -2.87 -16.99
CA ILE A 266 16.54 -3.58 -18.24
C ILE A 266 16.35 -5.09 -18.06
N ASP A 267 16.78 -5.68 -16.95
CA ASP A 267 16.59 -7.10 -16.67
C ASP A 267 15.09 -7.47 -16.54
N ARG A 268 14.28 -6.57 -15.98
CA ARG A 268 12.81 -6.74 -15.85
C ARG A 268 12.12 -6.84 -17.21
N ALA A 269 12.62 -6.13 -18.23
CA ALA A 269 12.10 -6.19 -19.59
C ALA A 269 12.38 -7.54 -20.30
N HIS A 270 13.32 -8.35 -19.80
CA HIS A 270 13.70 -9.64 -20.37
C HIS A 270 12.99 -10.86 -19.72
N GLY A 271 12.01 -10.61 -18.85
CA GLY A 271 11.14 -11.63 -18.24
C GLY A 271 11.46 -11.91 -16.76
N PRO A 272 10.57 -12.62 -16.04
CA PRO A 272 10.66 -12.84 -14.60
C PRO A 272 11.69 -13.93 -14.27
N ARG A 273 12.96 -13.70 -14.59
CA ARG A 273 14.06 -14.48 -14.01
C ARG A 273 14.36 -13.88 -12.64
N ALA A 274 13.77 -14.51 -11.63
CA ALA A 274 14.14 -14.51 -10.21
C ALA A 274 14.97 -13.30 -9.74
N PHE A 275 14.30 -12.35 -9.09
CA PHE A 275 14.90 -11.35 -8.22
C PHE A 275 15.79 -12.03 -7.17
N TYR A 276 17.09 -12.19 -7.47
CA TYR A 276 18.11 -12.35 -6.45
C TYR A 276 18.64 -10.95 -6.17
N GLY A 277 18.27 -10.39 -5.02
CA GLY A 277 18.50 -9.01 -4.60
C GLY A 277 19.97 -8.58 -4.57
N GLY A 278 20.53 -8.27 -5.73
CA GLY A 278 21.92 -7.81 -5.87
C GLY A 278 22.08 -6.41 -6.46
N TYR A 279 21.02 -5.80 -7.00
CA TYR A 279 21.12 -4.52 -7.70
C TYR A 279 20.46 -3.35 -6.97
N THR A 280 19.43 -3.59 -6.18
CA THR A 280 18.80 -2.53 -5.41
C THR A 280 19.66 -2.18 -4.21
N TRP A 281 19.53 -0.95 -3.72
CA TRP A 281 20.10 -0.58 -2.42
C TRP A 281 19.05 0.16 -1.61
N GLN A 282 19.29 0.26 -0.31
CA GLN A 282 18.30 0.77 0.63
C GLN A 282 18.77 2.08 1.26
N VAL A 283 17.81 2.95 1.49
CA VAL A 283 17.97 4.16 2.29
C VAL A 283 16.88 4.18 3.35
N VAL A 284 17.20 4.72 4.51
CA VAL A 284 16.28 4.79 5.65
C VAL A 284 16.15 6.24 6.07
N ALA A 285 15.00 6.83 5.77
CA ALA A 285 14.66 8.18 6.17
C ALA A 285 14.13 8.17 7.61
N ARG A 286 14.75 8.97 8.48
CA ARG A 286 14.16 9.32 9.78
C ARG A 286 13.13 10.42 9.54
N VAL A 287 11.90 10.20 9.95
CA VAL A 287 10.77 11.12 9.76
C VAL A 287 10.26 11.58 11.12
N ILE A 288 10.14 12.90 11.31
CA ILE A 288 9.62 13.51 12.55
C ILE A 288 8.35 14.29 12.28
N SER A 289 7.55 14.51 13.32
CA SER A 289 6.45 15.47 13.25
C SER A 289 6.97 16.88 13.57
N GLU A 290 6.84 17.79 12.62
CA GLU A 290 7.12 19.22 12.77
C GLU A 290 5.84 19.99 12.41
N ASN A 291 5.27 20.74 13.36
CA ASN A 291 4.02 21.49 13.16
C ASN A 291 2.84 20.65 12.64
N GLY A 292 2.75 19.38 13.06
CA GLY A 292 1.70 18.45 12.63
C GLY A 292 1.92 17.85 11.23
N GLN A 293 3.06 18.12 10.60
CA GLN A 293 3.46 17.52 9.32
C GLN A 293 4.63 16.56 9.52
N PHE A 294 4.68 15.48 8.75
CA PHE A 294 5.77 14.52 8.79
C PHE A 294 6.86 14.92 7.81
N MET A 295 8.06 15.20 8.33
CA MET A 295 9.20 15.73 7.59
C MET A 295 10.42 14.81 7.72
N VAL A 296 11.19 14.69 6.64
CA VAL A 296 12.45 13.94 6.64
C VAL A 296 13.50 14.74 7.41
N ASP A 297 14.00 14.16 8.47
CA ASP A 297 14.94 14.79 9.39
C ASP A 297 16.38 14.29 9.26
N ASP A 298 16.55 13.08 8.76
CA ASP A 298 17.85 12.54 8.38
C ASP A 298 17.66 11.37 7.41
N VAL A 299 18.72 11.00 6.70
CA VAL A 299 18.73 9.82 5.82
C VAL A 299 19.96 8.99 6.12
N ARG A 300 19.74 7.71 6.45
CA ARG A 300 20.79 6.71 6.49
C ARG A 300 20.90 6.03 5.13
N ILE A 301 22.11 5.96 4.60
CA ILE A 301 22.39 5.40 3.28
C ILE A 301 23.22 4.13 3.48
N PHE A 302 22.79 3.04 2.85
CA PHE A 302 23.50 1.77 2.83
C PHE A 302 24.15 1.59 1.46
N ASP A 303 25.46 1.33 1.46
CA ASP A 303 26.23 1.25 0.22
C ASP A 303 25.92 -0.03 -0.58
N ARG A 304 25.25 -1.03 0.01
CA ARG A 304 24.84 -2.29 -0.65
C ARG A 304 23.55 -2.86 -0.04
N PHE A 305 22.90 -3.75 -0.78
CA PHE A 305 21.88 -4.67 -0.29
C PHE A 305 22.46 -6.10 -0.14
N PRO A 306 22.03 -6.91 0.86
CA PRO A 306 21.14 -6.54 1.98
C PRO A 306 21.73 -5.39 2.79
N ALA A 307 20.90 -4.67 3.56
CA ALA A 307 21.31 -3.54 4.42
C ALA A 307 22.16 -3.99 5.63
N GLU A 308 23.09 -4.90 5.39
CA GLU A 308 24.09 -5.46 6.28
C GLU A 308 25.44 -4.94 5.77
N GLY A 309 25.94 -3.87 6.38
CA GLY A 309 27.18 -3.25 5.91
C GLY A 309 27.41 -1.85 6.47
N PRO A 310 28.50 -1.19 6.05
CA PRO A 310 28.74 0.20 6.40
C PRO A 310 27.56 1.04 5.91
N SER A 311 27.12 1.95 6.77
CA SER A 311 26.10 2.93 6.48
C SER A 311 26.56 4.27 7.01
N ARG A 312 26.07 5.35 6.41
CA ARG A 312 26.33 6.71 6.88
C ARG A 312 25.04 7.47 7.04
N LEU A 313 24.96 8.31 8.06
CA LEU A 313 23.93 9.33 8.09
C LEU A 313 24.32 10.46 7.13
N LEU A 314 23.32 11.04 6.49
CA LEU A 314 23.49 12.24 5.69
C LEU A 314 24.08 13.35 6.57
N SER A 315 23.59 13.48 7.80
CA SER A 315 24.13 14.43 8.78
C SER A 315 25.62 14.25 9.09
N ASP A 316 26.15 13.02 9.04
CA ASP A 316 27.57 12.72 9.25
C ASP A 316 28.44 13.01 8.01
N SER A 317 27.81 13.26 6.86
CA SER A 317 28.50 13.44 5.57
C SER A 317 29.27 14.75 5.46
N PHE A 318 29.32 15.55 6.53
CA PHE A 318 29.97 16.86 6.59
C PHE A 318 31.13 16.92 7.61
N ALA A 319 31.70 15.75 7.95
CA ALA A 319 32.88 15.69 8.81
C ALA A 319 34.02 16.59 8.31
N GLY A 320 34.58 17.41 9.22
CA GLY A 320 35.63 18.39 8.93
C GLY A 320 35.14 19.83 8.73
N CYS A 321 33.84 20.08 8.87
CA CYS A 321 33.25 21.41 8.98
C CYS A 321 33.02 21.77 10.46
N ASP A 322 33.50 22.93 10.87
CA ASP A 322 33.02 23.60 12.10
C ASP A 322 32.05 24.70 11.67
N HIS A 323 30.75 24.41 11.82
CA HIS A 323 29.68 25.24 11.28
C HIS A 323 29.91 25.51 9.77
N SER A 324 30.04 26.78 9.39
CA SER A 324 30.25 27.22 8.00
C SER A 324 31.73 27.23 7.58
N HIS A 325 32.66 26.81 8.44
CA HIS A 325 34.10 26.88 8.17
C HIS A 325 34.70 25.50 7.95
N TRP A 326 35.55 25.38 6.93
CA TRP A 326 36.32 24.16 6.70
C TRP A 326 37.55 24.15 7.60
N THR A 327 37.66 23.13 8.47
CA THR A 327 38.79 22.94 9.38
C THR A 327 39.65 21.72 9.03
N GLY A 328 39.25 20.94 8.02
CA GLY A 328 39.87 19.67 7.68
C GLY A 328 39.24 18.49 8.41
N GLN A 329 39.31 17.30 7.82
CA GLN A 329 38.95 16.07 8.54
C GLN A 329 39.98 15.82 9.65
N ALA A 330 39.52 15.69 10.89
CA ALA A 330 40.38 15.19 11.97
C ALA A 330 40.92 13.83 11.54
N ALA A 331 42.24 13.62 11.66
CA ALA A 331 42.82 12.31 11.40
C ALA A 331 42.18 11.30 12.36
N GLU A 332 41.38 10.37 11.82
CA GLU A 332 40.99 9.19 12.58
C GLU A 332 42.29 8.44 12.90
N ASN A 333 42.67 8.46 14.18
CA ASN A 333 43.64 7.51 14.69
C ASN A 333 43.06 6.11 14.45
N LYS A 334 43.62 5.40 13.48
CA LYS A 334 43.36 3.98 13.21
C LYS A 334 43.54 3.12 14.45
#